data_AF-A0A077Z1I1-F1
#
_entry.id   AF-A0A077Z1I1-F1
#
_cell.length_a   1.000
_cell.length_b   1.000
_cell.length_c   1.000
_cell.angle_alpha   90.00
_cell.angle_beta   90.00
_cell.angle_gamma   90.00
#
_symmetry.space_group_name_H-M   'P 1'
#
loop_
_entity.id
_entity.type
_entity.pdbx_description
1 polymer ?
#
loop_
_entity_poly.entity_id
_entity_poly.type
_entity_poly.pdbx_seq_one_letter_code
_entity_poly.pdbx_strand_id
1 'polypeptide(L)'
;MVIYKDMLFCGTMPGLIVAYDINSADVVLEINAHSRPVTDLDANEFTDQILSASEDSFIRIWHIGNVREGQTNCSFSTSIANVPIVGACFANSDGSAFIASGYDYSTLFYFTQQQQQ
;
A
#
# COMPACT_ATOMS: atom_id res chain seq x y z
N MET A 1 3.52 1.34 8.19
CA MET A 1 2.37 0.98 9.07
C MET A 1 1.40 2.13 8.99
N VAL A 2 0.11 1.86 8.87
CA VAL A 2 -0.90 2.92 8.75
C VAL A 2 -2.16 2.53 9.51
N ILE A 3 -2.86 3.52 10.05
CA ILE A 3 -4.19 3.35 10.66
C ILE A 3 -5.21 3.81 9.63
N TYR A 4 -6.25 3.00 9.45
CA TYR A 4 -7.39 3.34 8.61
C TYR A 4 -8.65 2.88 9.34
N LYS A 5 -9.53 3.82 9.69
CA LYS A 5 -10.69 3.59 10.58
C LYS A 5 -10.20 2.93 11.89
N ASP A 6 -10.82 1.81 12.30
CA ASP A 6 -10.48 1.06 13.52
C ASP A 6 -9.44 -0.06 13.28
N MET A 7 -8.68 0.03 12.18
CA MET A 7 -7.76 -1.03 11.75
C MET A 7 -6.33 -0.52 11.63
N LEU A 8 -5.40 -1.33 12.10
CA LEU A 8 -3.96 -1.11 11.96
C LEU A 8 -3.42 -2.02 10.86
N PHE A 9 -2.89 -1.43 9.78
CA PHE A 9 -2.24 -2.15 8.70
C PHE A 9 -0.72 -2.12 8.87
N CYS A 10 -0.12 -3.31 8.86
CA CYS A 10 1.30 -3.54 9.05
C CYS A 10 1.91 -4.24 7.83
N GLY A 11 2.98 -3.68 7.30
CA GLY A 11 3.82 -4.33 6.31
C GLY A 11 4.82 -5.27 7.01
N THR A 12 5.14 -6.40 6.39
CA THR A 12 6.02 -7.40 6.97
C THR A 12 7.25 -7.68 6.08
N MET A 13 8.31 -8.23 6.68
CA MET A 13 9.53 -8.63 5.96
C MET A 13 9.29 -9.68 4.87
N PRO A 14 8.38 -10.66 5.02
CA PRO A 14 8.07 -11.60 3.93
C PRO A 14 7.21 -11.02 2.79
N GLY A 15 6.76 -9.76 2.87
CA GLY A 15 5.92 -9.15 1.84
C GLY A 15 4.41 -9.25 2.09
N LEU A 16 3.99 -9.59 3.31
CA LEU A 16 2.57 -9.56 3.71
C LEU A 16 2.15 -8.17 4.17
N ILE A 17 0.88 -7.84 3.93
CA ILE A 17 0.15 -6.79 4.65
C ILE A 17 -0.79 -7.49 5.62
N VAL A 18 -0.66 -7.18 6.91
CA VAL A 18 -1.51 -7.74 7.98
C VAL A 18 -2.33 -6.62 8.58
N ALA A 19 -3.65 -6.82 8.70
CA ALA A 19 -4.54 -5.87 9.37
C ALA A 19 -4.98 -6.42 10.73
N TYR A 20 -4.93 -5.56 11.74
CA TYR A 20 -5.37 -5.84 13.09
C TYR A 20 -6.56 -4.96 13.44
N ASP A 21 -7.56 -5.52 14.14
CA ASP A 21 -8.57 -4.69 14.80
C ASP A 21 -7.93 -4.00 16.01
N ILE A 22 -8.00 -2.67 16.07
CA ILE A 22 -7.35 -1.89 17.14
C ILE A 22 -7.98 -2.17 18.51
N ASN A 23 -9.27 -2.54 18.56
CA ASN A 23 -9.98 -2.76 19.80
C ASN A 23 -9.74 -4.15 20.36
N SER A 24 -9.75 -5.19 19.51
CA SER A 24 -9.54 -6.57 19.96
C SER A 24 -8.09 -7.05 19.88
N ALA A 25 -7.23 -6.33 19.15
CA ALA A 25 -5.86 -6.71 18.83
C ALA A 25 -5.74 -8.03 18.02
N ASP A 26 -6.84 -8.51 17.46
CA ASP A 26 -6.85 -9.71 16.62
C ASP A 26 -6.44 -9.40 15.19
N VAL A 27 -5.78 -10.35 14.54
CA VAL A 27 -5.56 -10.33 13.09
C VAL A 27 -6.91 -10.57 12.41
N VAL A 28 -7.32 -9.62 11.57
CA VAL A 28 -8.58 -9.68 10.81
C VAL A 28 -8.37 -9.94 9.32
N LEU A 29 -7.16 -9.69 8.81
CA LEU A 29 -6.84 -9.86 7.39
C LEU A 29 -5.35 -10.08 7.20
N GLU A 30 -5.00 -10.96 6.26
CA GLU A 30 -3.65 -11.10 5.73
C GLU A 30 -3.68 -11.08 4.20
N ILE A 31 -2.82 -10.27 3.59
CA ILE A 31 -2.69 -10.12 2.14
C ILE A 31 -1.27 -10.51 1.73
N ASN A 32 -1.14 -11.46 0.81
CA ASN A 32 0.13 -11.75 0.12
C ASN A 32 0.41 -10.66 -0.92
N ALA A 33 0.98 -9.54 -0.47
CA ALA A 33 1.05 -8.31 -1.25
C ALA A 33 2.28 -8.23 -2.15
N HIS A 34 3.44 -8.64 -1.64
CA HIS A 34 4.74 -8.46 -2.27
C HIS A 34 5.63 -9.70 -2.11
N SER A 35 6.69 -9.78 -2.92
CA SER A 35 7.66 -10.89 -2.87
C SER A 35 8.90 -10.60 -2.01
N ARG A 36 9.00 -9.36 -1.50
CA ARG A 36 10.07 -8.84 -0.63
C ARG A 36 9.45 -7.94 0.44
N PRO A 37 10.22 -7.42 1.42
CA PRO A 37 9.67 -6.61 2.50
C PRO A 37 8.74 -5.50 2.03
N VAL A 38 7.60 -5.34 2.71
CA VAL A 38 6.77 -4.13 2.57
C VAL A 38 7.44 -3.02 3.36
N THR A 39 7.95 -2.02 2.67
CA THR A 39 8.76 -0.94 3.24
C THR A 39 7.91 0.23 3.71
N ASP A 40 6.77 0.46 3.06
CA ASP A 40 5.88 1.55 3.43
C ASP A 40 4.41 1.22 3.13
N LEU A 41 3.52 1.87 3.89
CA LEU A 41 2.08 1.80 3.72
C LEU A 41 1.49 3.19 3.95
N ASP A 42 0.57 3.59 3.08
CA ASP A 42 -0.21 4.82 3.22
C ASP A 42 -1.69 4.55 2.98
N ALA A 43 -2.57 5.36 3.58
CA ALA A 43 -4.01 5.18 3.51
C ALA A 43 -4.66 6.43 2.91
N ASN A 44 -5.59 6.21 1.99
CA ASN A 44 -6.49 7.24 1.53
C ASN A 44 -7.90 6.96 2.06
N GLU A 45 -8.30 7.75 3.06
CA GLU A 45 -9.60 7.62 3.71
C GLU A 45 -10.78 8.02 2.83
N PHE A 46 -10.56 8.85 1.81
CA PHE A 46 -11.63 9.32 0.91
C PHE A 46 -12.02 8.28 -0.14
N THR A 47 -11.07 7.43 -0.53
CA THR A 47 -11.26 6.43 -1.60
C THR A 47 -11.25 4.99 -1.07
N ASP A 48 -11.15 4.81 0.24
CA ASP A 48 -11.00 3.51 0.89
C ASP A 48 -9.84 2.69 0.27
N GLN A 49 -8.68 3.33 0.11
CA GLN A 49 -7.50 2.73 -0.52
C GLN A 49 -6.32 2.64 0.45
N ILE A 50 -5.54 1.57 0.32
CA ILE A 50 -4.22 1.43 0.93
C ILE A 50 -3.18 1.36 -0.19
N LEU A 51 -2.14 2.18 -0.10
CA LEU A 51 -0.96 2.10 -0.93
C LEU A 51 0.10 1.26 -0.20
N SER A 52 0.79 0.39 -0.94
CA SER A 52 1.92 -0.37 -0.42
C SER A 52 3.14 -0.25 -1.32
N ALA A 53 4.32 -0.09 -0.70
CA ALA A 53 5.62 -0.07 -1.36
C ALA A 53 6.51 -1.21 -0.86
N SER A 54 7.39 -1.69 -1.73
CA SER A 54 8.27 -2.82 -1.40
C SER A 54 9.63 -2.76 -2.09
N GLU A 55 10.61 -3.43 -1.47
CA GLU A 55 11.90 -3.72 -2.09
C GLU A 55 11.80 -4.63 -3.34
N ASP A 56 10.65 -5.23 -3.62
CA ASP A 56 10.41 -5.96 -4.88
C ASP A 56 10.25 -5.04 -6.10
N SER A 57 10.42 -3.73 -5.90
CA SER A 57 10.32 -2.68 -6.91
C SER A 57 8.88 -2.35 -7.34
N PHE A 58 7.86 -2.96 -6.72
CA PHE A 58 6.46 -2.66 -6.99
C PHE A 58 5.87 -1.68 -5.98
N ILE A 59 4.94 -0.86 -6.49
CA ILE A 59 3.98 -0.10 -5.70
C ILE A 59 2.59 -0.58 -6.10
N ARG A 60 1.75 -0.89 -5.11
CA ARG A 60 0.39 -1.41 -5.32
C ARG A 60 -0.63 -0.58 -4.56
N ILE A 61 -1.83 -0.49 -5.12
CA ILE A 61 -2.98 0.15 -4.46
C ILE A 61 -4.10 -0.87 -4.30
N TRP A 62 -4.54 -1.01 -3.06
CA TRP A 62 -5.52 -1.97 -2.60
C TRP A 62 -6.79 -1.21 -2.27
N HIS A 63 -7.93 -1.65 -2.79
CA HIS A 63 -9.22 -1.17 -2.32
C HIS A 63 -9.65 -2.02 -1.12
N ILE A 64 -10.07 -1.33 -0.05
CA ILE A 64 -10.40 -1.93 1.23
C ILE A 64 -11.91 -1.83 1.43
N GLY A 65 -12.60 -2.94 1.17
CA GLY A 65 -14.03 -3.08 1.44
C GLY A 65 -14.26 -3.48 2.90
N ASN A 66 -15.11 -4.50 3.10
CA ASN A 66 -15.27 -5.09 4.42
C ASN A 66 -14.08 -5.99 4.76
N VAL A 67 -13.10 -5.44 5.48
CA VAL A 67 -11.89 -6.15 5.94
C VAL A 67 -12.22 -7.39 6.76
N ARG A 68 -13.25 -7.34 7.61
CA ARG A 68 -13.65 -8.49 8.45
C ARG A 68 -14.24 -9.65 7.63
N GLU A 69 -14.71 -9.37 6.41
CA GLU A 69 -15.12 -10.37 5.43
C GLU A 69 -14.00 -10.72 4.42
N GLY A 70 -12.80 -10.16 4.61
CA GLY A 70 -11.66 -10.37 3.71
C GLY A 70 -11.82 -9.68 2.34
N GLN A 71 -12.75 -8.74 2.20
CA GLN A 71 -13.02 -8.07 0.93
C GLN A 71 -11.94 -7.03 0.63
N THR A 72 -10.88 -7.47 -0.03
CA THR A 72 -9.82 -6.62 -0.55
C THR A 72 -9.42 -7.04 -1.95
N ASN A 73 -9.04 -6.06 -2.78
CA ASN A 73 -8.52 -6.33 -4.13
C ASN A 73 -7.39 -5.36 -4.49
N CYS A 74 -6.37 -5.87 -5.18
CA CYS A 74 -5.36 -5.04 -5.81
C CYS A 74 -5.99 -4.34 -7.03
N SER A 75 -6.20 -3.03 -6.92
CA SER A 75 -6.82 -2.20 -7.96
C SER A 75 -5.80 -1.64 -8.95
N PHE A 76 -4.56 -1.45 -8.52
CA PHE A 76 -3.50 -0.91 -9.35
C PHE A 76 -2.14 -1.48 -8.92
N SER A 77 -1.27 -1.71 -9.89
CA SER A 77 0.10 -2.21 -9.66
C SER A 77 1.03 -1.59 -10.69
N THR A 78 2.11 -0.98 -10.23
CA THR A 78 3.18 -0.45 -11.08
C THR A 78 4.53 -0.81 -10.47
N SER A 79 5.61 -0.65 -11.24
CA SER A 79 6.96 -0.90 -10.77
C SER A 79 7.98 0.04 -11.40
N ILE A 80 9.09 0.20 -10.70
CA ILE A 80 10.27 0.93 -11.17
C ILE A 80 11.39 -0.07 -11.29
N ALA A 81 11.69 -0.48 -12.53
CA ALA A 81 12.61 -1.59 -12.76
C ALA A 81 13.96 -1.40 -12.02
N ASN A 82 14.31 -2.39 -11.20
CA ASN A 82 15.56 -2.44 -10.42
C ASN A 82 15.72 -1.32 -9.38
N VAL A 83 14.61 -0.79 -8.85
CA VAL A 83 14.63 0.21 -7.77
C VAL A 83 13.92 -0.37 -6.55
N PRO A 84 14.66 -0.77 -5.49
CA PRO A 84 14.03 -1.11 -4.22
C PRO A 84 13.31 0.13 -3.67
N ILE A 85 11.98 0.07 -3.56
CA ILE A 85 11.18 1.20 -3.07
C ILE A 85 11.25 1.20 -1.55
N VAL A 86 11.52 2.37 -0.96
CA VAL A 86 11.72 2.54 0.49
C VAL A 86 10.68 3.43 1.16
N GLY A 87 9.87 4.14 0.38
CA GLY A 87 8.80 4.99 0.86
C GLY A 87 7.81 5.27 -0.25
N ALA A 88 6.54 5.47 0.10
CA ALA A 88 5.53 5.93 -0.83
C ALA A 88 4.32 6.53 -0.11
N CYS A 89 3.71 7.54 -0.73
CA CYS A 89 2.51 8.21 -0.20
C CYS A 89 1.57 8.66 -1.32
N PHE A 90 0.28 8.76 -1.00
CA PHE A 90 -0.69 9.44 -1.86
C PHE A 90 -0.33 10.91 -1.99
N ALA A 91 -0.36 11.41 -3.23
CA ALA A 91 -0.06 12.81 -3.53
C ALA A 91 -1.32 13.69 -3.54
N ASN A 92 -2.50 13.07 -3.55
CA ASN A 92 -3.79 13.75 -3.59
C ASN A 92 -4.89 12.91 -2.90
N SER A 93 -5.95 13.60 -2.49
CA SER A 93 -7.06 12.98 -1.75
C SER A 93 -7.98 12.14 -2.62
N ASP A 94 -7.98 12.31 -3.94
CA ASP A 94 -8.78 11.48 -4.87
C ASP A 94 -8.10 10.14 -5.22
N GLY A 95 -6.91 9.88 -4.68
CA GLY A 95 -6.15 8.64 -4.89
C GLY A 95 -5.58 8.49 -6.31
N SER A 96 -5.72 9.51 -7.16
CA SER A 96 -5.30 9.42 -8.56
C SER A 96 -3.78 9.58 -8.75
N ALA A 97 -3.04 9.99 -7.72
CA ALA A 97 -1.60 10.21 -7.79
C ALA A 97 -0.88 9.79 -6.51
N PHE A 98 0.36 9.36 -6.67
CA PHE A 98 1.22 8.96 -5.56
C PHE A 98 2.69 9.23 -5.88
N ILE A 99 3.49 9.35 -4.82
CA ILE A 99 4.93 9.58 -4.86
C ILE A 99 5.62 8.35 -4.27
N ALA A 100 6.76 7.96 -4.82
CA ALA A 100 7.60 6.90 -4.28
C ALA A 100 9.07 7.34 -4.22
N SER A 101 9.82 6.79 -3.26
CA SER A 101 11.27 6.97 -3.11
C SER A 101 12.01 5.64 -3.24
N GLY A 102 13.19 5.68 -3.86
CA GLY A 102 14.05 4.50 -4.06
C GLY A 102 15.27 4.50 -3.15
N TYR A 103 15.74 3.31 -2.77
CA TYR A 103 17.01 3.13 -2.05
C TYR A 103 18.19 3.61 -2.90
N ASP A 104 19.01 4.53 -2.38
CA ASP A 104 20.13 5.19 -3.09
C ASP A 104 19.75 6.04 -4.31
N TYR A 105 18.47 6.41 -4.45
CA TYR A 105 18.04 7.35 -5.49
C TYR A 105 17.83 8.75 -4.90
N SER A 106 18.40 9.76 -5.57
CA SER A 106 18.24 11.17 -5.21
C SER A 106 16.94 11.80 -5.76
N THR A 107 16.14 11.03 -6.50
CA THR A 107 14.93 11.50 -7.18
C THR A 107 13.70 10.82 -6.59
N LEU A 108 12.61 11.60 -6.47
CA LEU A 108 11.28 11.08 -6.17
C LEU A 108 10.57 10.71 -7.47
N PHE A 109 9.86 9.60 -7.45
CA PHE A 109 9.08 9.12 -8.58
C PHE A 109 7.62 9.52 -8.37
N TYR A 110 7.05 10.26 -9.31
CA TYR A 110 5.65 10.69 -9.26
C TYR A 110 4.83 9.91 -10.27
N PHE A 111 3.68 9.39 -9.83
CA PHE A 111 2.77 8.58 -10.64
C PHE A 111 1.38 9.20 -10.67
N THR A 112 0.70 8.99 -11.79
CA THR A 112 -0.73 9.26 -11.94
C THR A 112 -1.42 8.01 -12.46
N GLN A 113 -2.51 7.61 -11.83
CA GLN A 113 -3.43 6.61 -12.35
C GLN A 113 -4.24 7.26 -13.47
N GLN A 114 -3.90 6.95 -14.73
CA GLN A 114 -4.81 7.28 -15.82
C GLN A 114 -5.98 6.32 -15.77
N GLN A 115 -7.20 6.84 -15.61
CA GLN A 115 -8.41 6.06 -15.79
C GLN A 115 -8.40 5.51 -17.22
N GLN A 116 -8.38 4.19 -17.36
CA GLN A 116 -8.66 3.57 -18.66
C GLN A 116 -10.10 3.95 -19.02
N GLN A 117 -10.24 4.72 -20.10
CA GLN A 117 -11.53 5.06 -20.72
C GLN A 117 -12.20 3.83 -21.33
#